data_AF-A0A2S8F9U4-F1
#
_entry.id   AF-A0A2S8F9U4-F1
#
_cell.length_a   1.000
_cell.length_b   1.000
_cell.length_c   1.000
_cell.angle_alpha   90.00
_cell.angle_beta   90.00
_cell.angle_gamma   90.00
#
_symmetry.space_group_name_H-M   'P 1'
#
loop_
_entity.id
_entity.type
_entity.pdbx_description
1 polymer ?
#
loop_
_entity_poly.entity_id
_entity_poly.type
_entity_poly.pdbx_seq_one_letter_code
_entity_poly.pdbx_strand_id
1 'polypeptide(L)'
;MFQGSCPRCHIVQIQTEVRDPVTVRSACDRLKLPQPIQGVFKLFSAEAVGLCVELPGWRYPVVCDTASGQIHFDNYGGRWGKQSRLDAFLQAYSVEKALIEARRKGHTVVEQPLSDGSIKLTV
;
A
#
# COMPACT_ATOMS: atom_id res chain seq x y z
N MET A 1 -5.77 -6.08 -32.89
CA MET A 1 -5.19 -7.38 -32.49
C MET A 1 -3.68 -7.21 -32.50
N PHE A 2 -3.04 -7.13 -31.34
CA PHE A 2 -1.59 -7.23 -31.26
C PHE A 2 -1.25 -8.11 -30.06
N GLN A 3 -1.29 -9.43 -30.31
CA GLN A 3 -0.47 -10.37 -29.57
C GLN A 3 0.97 -10.14 -29.99
N GLY A 4 1.80 -9.73 -29.05
CA GLY A 4 3.24 -9.55 -29.22
C GLY A 4 3.95 -10.06 -27.98
N SER A 5 3.98 -11.38 -27.81
CA SER A 5 4.78 -12.06 -26.80
C SER A 5 6.26 -11.94 -27.15
N CYS A 6 7.02 -11.15 -26.38
CA CYS A 6 8.48 -11.14 -26.43
C CYS A 6 9.01 -12.09 -25.34
N PRO A 7 9.73 -13.18 -25.66
CA PRO A 7 10.00 -14.25 -24.69
C PRO A 7 11.08 -13.94 -23.64
N ARG A 8 11.58 -12.71 -23.53
CA ARG A 8 12.61 -12.32 -22.54
C ARG A 8 12.39 -10.90 -22.02
N CYS A 9 11.28 -10.70 -21.32
CA CYS A 9 11.23 -9.72 -20.25
C CYS A 9 11.43 -10.47 -18.93
N HIS A 10 12.60 -10.34 -18.31
CA HIS A 10 12.73 -10.58 -16.87
C HIS A 10 12.33 -9.27 -16.18
N ILE A 11 11.13 -8.76 -16.47
CA ILE A 11 10.58 -7.70 -15.65
C ILE A 11 10.18 -8.39 -14.35
N VAL A 12 11.07 -8.33 -13.37
CA VAL A 12 10.73 -8.66 -11.99
C VAL A 12 9.74 -7.57 -11.56
N GLN A 13 8.44 -7.89 -11.57
CA GLN A 13 7.44 -7.02 -10.98
C GLN A 13 7.59 -7.14 -9.47
N ILE A 14 8.26 -6.15 -8.86
CA ILE A 14 8.28 -6.01 -7.41
C ILE A 14 6.93 -5.40 -7.02
N GLN A 15 5.99 -6.24 -6.62
CA GLN A 15 4.70 -5.83 -6.08
C GLN A 15 4.79 -5.80 -4.56
N THR A 16 4.51 -4.65 -3.95
CA THR A 16 4.43 -4.55 -2.48
C THR A 16 3.23 -5.34 -1.99
N GLU A 17 3.47 -6.43 -1.26
CA GLU A 17 2.42 -7.21 -0.62
C GLU A 17 2.05 -6.63 0.75
N VAL A 18 0.76 -6.38 0.96
CA VAL A 18 0.23 -5.84 2.21
C VAL A 18 -0.40 -6.98 3.01
N ARG A 19 0.40 -7.59 3.90
CA ARG A 19 0.00 -8.76 4.70
C ARG A 19 -0.16 -8.49 6.19
N ASP A 20 0.39 -7.39 6.70
CA ASP A 20 0.47 -7.14 8.14
C ASP A 20 -0.60 -6.12 8.60
N PRO A 21 -1.69 -6.55 9.28
CA PRO A 21 -2.75 -5.67 9.75
C PRO A 21 -2.26 -4.56 10.68
N VAL A 22 -1.23 -4.83 11.48
CA VAL A 22 -0.66 -3.84 12.41
C VAL A 22 0.05 -2.76 11.61
N THR A 23 0.81 -3.16 10.60
CA THR A 23 1.49 -2.20 9.72
C THR A 23 0.49 -1.34 8.94
N VAL A 24 -0.63 -1.91 8.47
CA VAL A 24 -1.71 -1.13 7.82
C VAL A 24 -2.25 -0.05 8.75
N ARG A 25 -2.51 -0.39 10.02
CA ARG A 25 -2.95 0.58 11.04
C ARG A 25 -1.90 1.67 11.28
N SER A 26 -0.64 1.28 11.50
CA SER A 26 0.46 2.23 11.70
C SER A 26 0.67 3.16 10.50
N ALA A 27 0.50 2.67 9.27
CA ALA A 27 0.55 3.49 8.07
C ALA A 27 -0.60 4.51 8.02
N CYS A 28 -1.81 4.12 8.43
CA CYS A 28 -2.96 5.02 8.54
C CYS A 28 -2.69 6.11 9.59
N ASP A 29 -2.16 5.75 10.75
CA ASP A 29 -1.78 6.70 11.81
C ASP A 29 -0.73 7.71 11.32
N ARG A 30 0.34 7.23 10.68
CA ARG A 30 1.39 8.09 10.09
C ARG A 30 0.81 9.10 9.12
N LEU A 31 -0.14 8.69 8.29
CA LEU A 31 -0.78 9.53 7.28
C LEU A 31 -2.00 10.30 7.79
N LYS A 32 -2.33 10.17 9.09
CA LYS A 32 -3.52 10.77 9.72
C LYS A 32 -4.82 10.42 9.00
N LEU A 33 -4.93 9.17 8.56
CA LEU A 33 -6.12 8.60 7.94
C LEU A 33 -7.03 7.97 9.00
N PRO A 34 -8.33 7.78 8.69
CA PRO A 34 -9.20 6.94 9.49
C PRO A 34 -8.59 5.54 9.68
N GLN A 35 -8.80 4.96 10.86
CA GLN A 35 -8.31 3.62 11.16
C GLN A 35 -8.98 2.58 10.25
N PRO A 36 -8.22 1.58 9.77
CA PRO A 36 -8.74 0.64 8.80
C PRO A 36 -9.78 -0.31 9.43
N ILE A 37 -10.87 -0.54 8.70
CA ILE A 37 -11.99 -1.37 9.16
C ILE A 37 -11.97 -2.71 8.43
N GLN A 38 -12.01 -3.81 9.16
CA GLN A 38 -12.15 -5.16 8.58
C GLN A 38 -13.59 -5.37 8.11
N GLY A 39 -13.78 -5.84 6.88
CA GLY A 39 -15.11 -6.13 6.36
C GLY A 39 -15.13 -6.50 4.88
N VAL A 40 -16.33 -6.47 4.31
CA VAL A 40 -16.56 -6.62 2.87
C VAL A 40 -16.95 -5.25 2.32
N PHE A 41 -16.24 -4.80 1.30
CA PHE A 41 -16.43 -3.47 0.74
C PHE A 41 -16.66 -3.54 -0.76
N LYS A 42 -17.62 -2.72 -1.21
CA LYS A 42 -17.98 -2.64 -2.62
C LYS A 42 -17.07 -1.65 -3.34
N LEU A 43 -16.38 -2.16 -4.36
CA LEU A 43 -15.68 -1.36 -5.38
C LEU A 43 -16.63 -1.12 -6.56
N PHE A 44 -16.14 -0.41 -7.58
CA PHE A 44 -16.95 -0.09 -8.75
C PHE A 44 -17.46 -1.35 -9.50
N SER A 45 -16.58 -2.33 -9.72
CA SER A 45 -16.86 -3.53 -10.53
C SER A 45 -16.84 -4.83 -9.73
N ALA A 46 -16.52 -4.79 -8.43
CA ALA A 46 -16.34 -5.98 -7.60
C ALA A 46 -16.60 -5.69 -6.12
N GLU A 47 -16.64 -6.74 -5.31
CA GLU A 47 -16.56 -6.66 -3.85
C GLU A 47 -15.24 -7.27 -3.40
N ALA A 48 -14.63 -6.67 -2.37
CA ALA A 48 -13.37 -7.13 -1.81
C ALA A 48 -13.49 -7.30 -0.29
N VAL A 49 -12.85 -8.34 0.24
CA VAL A 49 -12.81 -8.64 1.67
C VAL A 49 -11.43 -8.28 2.21
N GLY A 50 -11.38 -7.51 3.29
CA GLY A 50 -10.11 -7.13 3.88
C GLY A 50 -10.21 -5.90 4.78
N LEU A 51 -9.07 -5.25 4.98
CA LEU A 51 -8.95 -4.00 5.69
C LEU A 51 -9.20 -2.83 4.74
N CYS A 52 -10.28 -2.10 4.96
CA CYS A 52 -10.59 -0.88 4.23
C CYS A 52 -9.75 0.30 4.73
N VAL A 53 -9.08 0.98 3.80
CA VAL A 53 -8.33 2.21 4.00
C VAL A 53 -8.98 3.31 3.18
N GLU A 54 -9.43 4.36 3.87
CA GLU A 54 -10.03 5.53 3.23
C GLU A 54 -8.96 6.55 2.86
N LEU A 55 -8.76 6.73 1.55
CA LEU A 55 -7.81 7.72 1.05
C LEU A 55 -8.50 9.06 0.75
N PRO A 56 -7.88 10.22 1.06
CA PRO A 56 -8.50 11.51 0.85
C PRO A 56 -8.79 11.79 -0.63
N GLY A 57 -10.04 12.14 -0.93
CA GLY A 57 -10.50 12.42 -2.29
C GLY A 57 -10.70 11.18 -3.16
N TRP A 58 -10.72 9.98 -2.56
CA TRP A 58 -11.08 8.76 -3.25
C TRP A 58 -12.58 8.50 -3.18
N ARG A 59 -13.16 8.03 -4.28
CA ARG A 59 -14.60 7.69 -4.37
C ARG A 59 -14.89 6.31 -3.78
N TYR A 60 -13.97 5.38 -3.97
CA TYR A 60 -14.04 4.02 -3.46
C TYR A 60 -12.86 3.79 -2.51
N PRO A 61 -13.05 3.02 -1.43
CA PRO A 61 -11.96 2.72 -0.53
C PRO A 61 -10.91 1.83 -1.19
N VAL A 62 -9.72 1.82 -0.60
CA VAL A 62 -8.69 0.82 -0.88
C VAL A 62 -8.89 -0.34 0.09
N VAL A 63 -8.94 -1.57 -0.41
CA VAL A 63 -9.12 -2.76 0.43
C VAL A 63 -7.85 -3.59 0.40
N CYS A 64 -7.18 -3.70 1.55
CA CYS A 64 -6.01 -4.55 1.73
C CYS A 64 -6.46 -5.96 2.15
N ASP A 65 -6.34 -6.93 1.24
CA ASP A 65 -6.51 -8.33 1.57
C ASP A 65 -5.20 -8.86 2.16
N THR A 66 -5.13 -8.89 3.50
CA THR A 66 -3.94 -9.33 4.22
C THR A 66 -3.65 -10.82 4.08
N ALA A 67 -4.63 -11.64 3.68
CA ALA A 67 -4.44 -13.07 3.49
C ALA A 67 -3.72 -13.36 2.18
N SER A 68 -4.13 -12.71 1.09
CA SER A 68 -3.46 -12.83 -0.21
C SER A 68 -2.25 -11.89 -0.36
N GLY A 69 -2.18 -10.83 0.45
CA GLY A 69 -1.19 -9.76 0.32
C GLY A 69 -1.55 -8.74 -0.77
N GLN A 70 -2.71 -8.88 -1.43
CA GLN A 70 -3.12 -8.01 -2.52
C GLN A 70 -3.86 -6.76 -2.01
N ILE A 71 -3.88 -5.74 -2.87
CA ILE A 71 -4.66 -4.53 -2.64
C ILE A 71 -5.67 -4.39 -3.75
N HIS A 72 -6.94 -4.28 -3.39
CA HIS A 72 -8.03 -4.03 -4.30
C HIS A 72 -8.41 -2.56 -4.26
N PHE A 73 -8.43 -1.91 -5.41
CA PHE A 73 -8.78 -0.51 -5.53
C PHE A 73 -9.27 -0.21 -6.95
N ASP A 74 -10.04 0.87 -7.10
CA ASP A 74 -10.40 1.40 -8.42
C ASP A 74 -10.34 2.93 -8.37
N ASN A 75 -9.39 3.48 -9.11
CA ASN A 75 -9.25 4.92 -9.26
C ASN A 75 -9.61 5.43 -10.67
N TYR A 76 -10.08 4.56 -11.57
CA TYR A 76 -10.43 4.86 -12.97
C TYR A 76 -9.45 5.83 -13.65
N GLY A 77 -8.18 5.42 -13.75
CA GLY A 77 -7.12 6.24 -14.36
C GLY A 77 -6.82 7.54 -13.61
N GLY A 78 -7.10 7.59 -12.32
CA GLY A 78 -6.93 8.75 -11.46
C GLY A 78 -8.18 9.64 -11.29
N ARG A 79 -9.29 9.36 -12.00
CA ARG A 79 -10.53 10.15 -11.92
C ARG A 79 -11.28 9.97 -10.60
N TRP A 80 -11.10 8.85 -9.91
CA TRP A 80 -11.76 8.54 -8.65
C TRP A 80 -10.83 8.54 -7.44
N GLY A 81 -9.63 9.08 -7.61
CA GLY A 81 -8.63 9.14 -6.57
C GLY A 81 -7.25 9.32 -7.18
N LYS A 82 -6.44 10.22 -6.62
CA LYS A 82 -5.07 10.44 -7.13
C LYS A 82 -4.20 9.25 -6.75
N GLN A 83 -3.55 8.63 -7.74
CA GLN A 83 -2.60 7.50 -7.55
C GLN A 83 -1.54 7.81 -6.48
N SER A 84 -1.01 9.04 -6.48
CA SER A 84 -0.07 9.52 -5.44
C SER A 84 -0.51 9.31 -3.98
N ARG A 85 -1.83 9.25 -3.69
CA ARG A 85 -2.33 8.95 -2.34
C ARG A 85 -2.16 7.48 -1.98
N LEU A 86 -2.39 6.59 -2.95
CA LEU A 86 -2.12 5.16 -2.80
C LEU A 86 -0.61 4.92 -2.70
N ASP A 87 0.19 5.60 -3.52
CA ASP A 87 1.64 5.48 -3.48
C ASP A 87 2.20 5.96 -2.13
N ALA A 88 1.69 7.07 -1.59
CA ALA A 88 2.05 7.55 -0.25
C ALA A 88 1.66 6.55 0.86
N PHE A 89 0.49 5.91 0.73
CA PHE A 89 0.07 4.84 1.64
C PHE A 89 1.01 3.63 1.58
N LEU A 90 1.38 3.18 0.38
CA LEU A 90 2.31 2.08 0.17
C LEU A 90 3.71 2.38 0.71
N GLN A 91 4.19 3.62 0.50
CA GLN A 91 5.46 4.08 1.04
C GLN A 91 5.44 4.08 2.58
N ALA A 92 4.38 4.64 3.18
CA ALA A 92 4.19 4.63 4.63
C ALA A 92 4.14 3.20 5.20
N TYR A 93 3.38 2.30 4.56
CA TYR A 93 3.33 0.89 4.93
C TYR A 93 4.72 0.23 4.87
N SER A 94 5.49 0.51 3.82
CA SER A 94 6.81 -0.09 3.63
C SER A 94 7.80 0.37 4.72
N VAL A 95 7.74 1.64 5.09
CA VAL A 95 8.55 2.19 6.19
C VAL A 95 8.13 1.57 7.52
N GLU A 96 6.85 1.60 7.86
CA GLU A 96 6.37 1.00 9.11
C GLU A 96 6.69 -0.49 9.20
N LYS A 97 6.61 -1.23 8.09
CA LYS A 97 6.97 -2.64 8.06
C LYS A 97 8.45 -2.84 8.39
N ALA A 98 9.32 -2.07 7.76
CA ALA A 98 10.77 -2.14 8.01
C ALA A 98 11.10 -1.76 9.47
N LEU A 99 10.45 -0.73 10.02
CA LEU A 99 10.62 -0.32 11.42
C LEU A 99 10.19 -1.42 12.39
N ILE A 100 9.02 -2.03 12.18
CA ILE A 100 8.50 -3.12 13.02
C ILE A 100 9.44 -4.33 12.97
N GLU A 101 9.87 -4.74 11.78
CA GLU A 101 10.76 -5.91 11.63
C GLU A 101 12.17 -5.66 12.20
N ALA A 102 12.73 -4.46 12.06
CA ALA A 102 14.00 -4.11 12.66
C ALA A 102 13.91 -4.12 14.20
N ARG A 103 12.85 -3.52 14.77
CA ARG A 103 12.60 -3.54 16.22
C ARG A 103 12.42 -4.96 16.76
N ARG A 104 11.69 -5.83 16.04
CA ARG A 104 11.54 -7.26 16.40
C ARG A 104 12.87 -7.99 16.48
N LYS A 105 13.85 -7.58 15.67
CA LYS A 105 15.22 -8.12 15.67
C LYS A 105 16.16 -7.43 16.66
N GLY A 106 15.68 -6.46 17.44
CA GLY A 106 16.48 -5.70 18.39
C GLY A 106 17.34 -4.60 17.76
N HIS A 107 17.08 -4.25 16.50
CA HIS A 107 17.77 -3.14 15.83
C HIS A 107 17.04 -1.82 16.02
N THR A 108 17.80 -0.73 15.99
CA THR A 108 17.27 0.64 15.94
C THR A 108 17.36 1.14 14.50
N VAL A 109 16.34 1.85 14.03
CA VAL A 109 16.34 2.40 12.67
C VAL A 109 16.32 3.91 12.72
N VAL A 110 17.20 4.53 11.93
CA VAL A 110 17.19 5.97 11.66
C VAL A 110 16.47 6.21 10.34
N GLU A 111 15.44 7.05 10.38
CA GLU A 111 14.68 7.49 9.20
C GLU A 111 15.17 8.87 8.74
N GLN A 112 15.49 8.99 7.45
CA GLN A 112 15.89 10.24 6.82
C GLN A 112 15.04 10.48 5.56
N PRO A 113 14.16 11.50 5.54
CA PRO A 113 13.49 11.93 4.32
C PRO A 113 14.50 12.58 3.37
N LEU A 114 14.38 12.28 2.08
CA LEU A 114 15.23 12.82 1.01
C LEU A 114 14.46 13.87 0.19
N SER A 115 15.21 14.73 -0.51
CA SER A 115 14.64 15.86 -1.26
C SER A 115 13.80 15.44 -2.47
N ASP A 116 13.99 14.22 -2.95
CA ASP A 116 13.23 13.61 -4.04
C ASP A 116 11.93 12.91 -3.57
N GLY A 117 11.62 12.98 -2.27
CA GLY A 117 10.45 12.33 -1.67
C GLY A 117 10.66 10.86 -1.28
N SER A 118 11.85 10.30 -1.53
CA SER A 118 12.21 8.98 -1.02
C SER A 118 12.56 9.04 0.47
N ILE A 119 12.56 7.86 1.12
CA ILE A 119 12.86 7.74 2.55
C ILE A 119 14.00 6.74 2.70
N LYS A 120 15.09 7.16 3.32
CA LYS A 120 16.22 6.30 3.66
C LYS A 120 16.05 5.76 5.07
N LEU A 121 16.15 4.44 5.20
CA LEU A 121 16.19 3.74 6.49
C LEU A 121 17.59 3.17 6.71
N THR A 122 18.18 3.43 7.88
CA THR A 122 19.48 2.90 8.30
C THR A 122 19.31 2.10 9.58
N VAL A 123 19.70 0.82 9.57
CA VAL A 123 19.56 -0.15 10.68
C VAL A 123 20.85 -0.24 11.48
#